data_AF-A0A3N9WXD6-F1
#
_entry.id   AF-A0A3N9WXD6-F1
#
_cell.length_a   1.000
_cell.length_b   1.000
_cell.length_c   1.000
_cell.angle_alpha   90.00
_cell.angle_beta   90.00
_cell.angle_gamma   90.00
#
_symmetry.space_group_name_H-M   'P 1'
#
loop_
_entity.id
_entity.type
_entity.pdbx_description
1 polymer ?
#
loop_
_entity_poly.entity_id
_entity_poly.type
_entity_poly.pdbx_seq_one_letter_code
_entity_poly.pdbx_strand_id
1 'polypeptide(L)'
;MNAWRASSPYGAVGIYISGGSRSCSQPNLTASWVANQTSNGWRLIPIELGYQAPCGTRTPKMSADPTTARSQGVSAANSAANAAQALGIGTASTIYNDIEHYPSNASCRAAVLSFLAGWTEQLHVRGYLAGMYSSGSSGIKDICEAYDNPSYTRLDQIWIAWWNGVADTDAGSYCADAYYANQQRVHQYAGEVTETWGGVTMKIDRNYLDVRVTQTPPQQWTTTIDNSASGGFTASTEWGTSAYSGQRFGTDYRFTSPVSSSDVAWFRSTIPATGAYEISVWYPADAGYNNQTPYLVETTTGSRTVSVNQRVNGGRWVSIGVFTLAAGTGNKVGVSRWTSGTGLVVADAVRITRV
;
A
#
# COMPACT_ATOMS: atom_id res chain seq x y z
N MET A 1 -15.14 27.89 -14.17
CA MET A 1 -13.79 27.33 -14.43
C MET A 1 -12.98 28.13 -15.44
N ASN A 2 -13.46 28.45 -16.65
CA ASN A 2 -12.64 29.15 -17.67
C ASN A 2 -12.07 30.51 -17.21
N ALA A 3 -12.89 31.39 -16.62
CA ALA A 3 -12.44 32.69 -16.11
C ALA A 3 -11.30 32.55 -15.08
N TRP A 4 -11.44 31.57 -14.17
CA TRP A 4 -10.43 31.23 -13.17
C TRP A 4 -9.17 30.62 -13.81
N ARG A 5 -9.31 29.74 -14.80
CA ARG A 5 -8.14 29.13 -15.47
C ARG A 5 -7.27 30.15 -16.19
N ALA A 6 -7.89 31.19 -16.73
CA ALA A 6 -7.21 32.26 -17.46
C ALA A 6 -6.59 33.31 -16.53
N SER A 7 -7.15 33.51 -15.33
CA SER A 7 -6.82 34.68 -14.50
C SER A 7 -6.20 34.35 -13.14
N SER A 8 -6.41 33.14 -12.61
CA SER A 8 -5.92 32.71 -11.29
C SER A 8 -4.60 31.94 -11.39
N PRO A 9 -3.83 31.83 -10.29
CA PRO A 9 -2.61 31.02 -10.26
C PRO A 9 -2.86 29.50 -10.20
N TYR A 10 -4.12 29.06 -10.10
CA TYR A 10 -4.43 27.65 -9.86
C TYR A 10 -4.43 26.83 -11.16
N GLY A 11 -3.76 25.67 -11.09
CA GLY A 11 -3.74 24.67 -12.16
C GLY A 11 -4.51 23.39 -11.84
N ALA A 12 -4.97 23.21 -10.60
CA ALA A 12 -5.65 22.00 -10.14
C ALA A 12 -6.91 22.33 -9.32
N VAL A 13 -7.88 21.41 -9.29
CA VAL A 13 -9.11 21.53 -8.49
C VAL A 13 -9.54 20.18 -7.91
N GLY A 14 -9.96 20.18 -6.64
CA GLY A 14 -10.56 19.03 -5.98
C GLY A 14 -11.99 18.77 -6.48
N ILE A 15 -12.32 17.50 -6.72
CA ILE A 15 -13.67 17.08 -7.12
C ILE A 15 -14.13 15.89 -6.29
N TYR A 16 -15.28 16.04 -5.62
CA TYR A 16 -15.88 14.98 -4.82
C TYR A 16 -16.64 13.99 -5.71
N ILE A 17 -15.98 12.91 -6.11
CA ILE A 17 -16.49 11.96 -7.10
C ILE A 17 -17.43 10.92 -6.49
N SER A 18 -17.25 10.59 -5.21
CA SER A 18 -17.96 9.49 -4.55
C SER A 18 -17.94 9.62 -3.02
N GLY A 19 -18.55 8.66 -2.34
CA GLY A 19 -18.70 8.65 -0.88
C GLY A 19 -20.03 9.26 -0.40
N GLY A 20 -20.54 8.70 0.70
CA GLY A 20 -21.85 9.01 1.28
C GLY A 20 -21.87 10.23 2.22
N SER A 21 -20.72 10.80 2.57
CA SER A 21 -20.61 11.98 3.43
C SER A 21 -20.61 13.30 2.65
N ARG A 22 -20.74 13.25 1.32
CA ARG A 22 -20.91 14.45 0.49
C ARG A 22 -22.22 15.15 0.84
N SER A 23 -22.14 16.43 1.18
CA SER A 23 -23.27 17.23 1.67
C SER A 23 -24.19 17.77 0.56
N CYS A 24 -23.79 17.69 -0.71
CA CYS A 24 -24.57 18.18 -1.84
C CYS A 24 -24.45 17.26 -3.07
N SER A 25 -25.49 17.28 -3.92
CA SER A 25 -25.44 16.63 -5.23
C SER A 25 -24.47 17.37 -6.16
N GLN A 26 -23.88 16.63 -7.10
CA GLN A 26 -22.89 17.14 -8.05
C GLN A 26 -23.42 17.03 -9.50
N PRO A 27 -24.58 17.63 -9.85
CA PRO A 27 -25.22 17.41 -11.16
C PRO A 27 -24.36 17.90 -12.34
N ASN A 28 -23.44 18.83 -12.10
CA ASN A 28 -22.55 19.36 -13.12
C ASN A 28 -21.28 18.52 -13.33
N LEU A 29 -20.97 17.61 -12.40
CA LEU A 29 -19.81 16.73 -12.50
C LEU A 29 -20.15 15.53 -13.39
N THR A 30 -19.86 15.67 -14.68
CA THR A 30 -20.11 14.66 -15.71
C THR A 30 -18.82 14.30 -16.44
N ALA A 31 -18.79 13.19 -17.17
CA ALA A 31 -17.65 12.82 -18.01
C ALA A 31 -17.30 13.92 -19.03
N SER A 32 -18.29 14.54 -19.65
CA SER A 32 -18.08 15.67 -20.57
C SER A 32 -17.49 16.89 -19.86
N TRP A 33 -17.93 17.19 -18.63
CA TRP A 33 -17.33 18.28 -17.85
C TRP A 33 -15.87 18.00 -17.53
N VAL A 34 -15.56 16.77 -17.10
CA VAL A 34 -14.19 16.32 -16.81
C VAL A 34 -13.30 16.46 -18.04
N ALA A 35 -13.72 15.93 -19.19
CA ALA A 35 -12.99 16.03 -20.46
C ALA A 35 -12.77 17.49 -20.88
N ASN A 36 -13.77 18.35 -20.71
CA ASN A 36 -13.65 19.77 -21.02
C ASN A 36 -12.65 20.48 -20.10
N GLN A 37 -12.65 20.19 -18.79
CA GLN A 37 -11.73 20.84 -17.86
C GLN A 37 -10.29 20.40 -18.08
N THR A 38 -10.07 19.10 -18.30
CA THR A 38 -8.72 18.58 -18.58
C THR A 38 -8.18 19.09 -19.91
N SER A 39 -9.01 19.18 -20.95
CA SER A 39 -8.67 19.83 -22.23
C SER A 39 -8.31 21.31 -22.06
N ASN A 40 -9.03 22.01 -21.17
CA ASN A 40 -8.71 23.40 -20.79
C ASN A 40 -7.50 23.52 -19.86
N GLY A 41 -6.74 22.44 -19.65
CA GLY A 41 -5.49 22.45 -18.90
C GLY A 41 -5.66 22.49 -17.38
N TRP A 42 -6.82 22.11 -16.85
CA TRP A 42 -6.95 21.79 -15.42
C TRP A 42 -6.41 20.40 -15.11
N ARG A 43 -5.87 20.24 -13.90
CA ARG A 43 -5.70 18.96 -13.23
C ARG A 43 -6.84 18.76 -12.23
N LEU A 44 -7.32 17.53 -12.12
CA LEU A 44 -8.43 17.19 -11.22
C LEU A 44 -7.88 16.31 -10.10
N ILE A 45 -8.31 16.56 -8.86
CA ILE A 45 -7.94 15.79 -7.68
C ILE A 45 -9.22 15.06 -7.21
N PRO A 46 -9.43 13.78 -7.58
CA PRO A 46 -10.62 13.02 -7.22
C PRO A 46 -10.67 12.67 -5.73
N ILE A 47 -11.82 12.92 -5.10
CA ILE A 47 -12.02 12.74 -3.66
C ILE A 47 -13.20 11.80 -3.39
N GLU A 48 -12.97 10.79 -2.55
CA GLU A 48 -13.98 9.94 -1.90
C GLU A 48 -14.24 10.48 -0.49
N LEU A 49 -15.40 11.10 -0.28
CA LEU A 49 -15.82 11.59 1.05
C LEU A 49 -16.83 10.62 1.65
N GLY A 50 -16.31 9.61 2.35
CA GLY A 50 -17.05 8.44 2.84
C GLY A 50 -16.86 8.21 4.34
N TYR A 51 -16.51 6.97 4.70
CA TYR A 51 -16.36 6.57 6.10
C TYR A 51 -15.35 7.44 6.85
N GLN A 52 -15.74 7.85 8.05
CA GLN A 52 -14.94 8.64 8.98
C GLN A 52 -14.41 7.76 10.11
N ALA A 53 -13.35 8.22 10.79
CA ALA A 53 -12.70 7.46 11.85
C ALA A 53 -13.69 7.09 12.99
N PRO A 54 -13.58 5.88 13.58
CA PRO A 54 -14.56 5.40 14.55
C PRO A 54 -14.59 6.23 15.85
N CYS A 55 -13.43 6.81 16.20
CA CYS A 55 -13.25 7.69 17.35
C CYS A 55 -13.69 9.15 17.11
N GLY A 56 -13.96 9.54 15.87
CA GLY A 56 -14.43 10.89 15.54
C GLY A 56 -15.91 11.11 15.84
N THR A 57 -16.42 12.31 15.54
CA THR A 57 -17.84 12.66 15.69
C THR A 57 -18.63 12.55 14.38
N ARG A 58 -17.94 12.51 13.24
CA ARG A 58 -18.53 12.52 11.90
C ARG A 58 -19.04 11.13 11.47
N THR A 59 -20.00 11.12 10.56
CA THR A 59 -20.68 9.92 10.05
C THR A 59 -20.64 9.85 8.52
N PRO A 60 -20.76 8.64 7.93
CA PRO A 60 -20.82 7.35 8.61
C PRO A 60 -19.44 6.95 9.14
N LYS A 61 -19.40 6.19 10.22
CA LYS A 61 -18.14 5.74 10.81
C LYS A 61 -17.71 4.40 10.22
N MET A 62 -16.43 4.24 9.93
CA MET A 62 -15.88 2.89 9.75
C MET A 62 -15.98 2.10 11.06
N SER A 63 -15.87 0.78 10.95
CA SER A 63 -15.84 -0.10 12.11
C SER A 63 -14.62 0.18 12.98
N ALA A 64 -14.77 0.04 14.30
CA ALA A 64 -13.63 0.03 15.22
C ALA A 64 -12.85 -1.31 15.18
N ASP A 65 -13.44 -2.35 14.60
CA ASP A 65 -12.77 -3.63 14.35
C ASP A 65 -11.86 -3.52 13.10
N PRO A 66 -10.53 -3.71 13.21
CA PRO A 66 -9.59 -3.54 12.11
C PRO A 66 -9.88 -4.42 10.88
N THR A 67 -10.32 -5.66 11.08
CA THR A 67 -10.63 -6.60 9.99
C THR A 67 -11.83 -6.12 9.17
N THR A 68 -12.88 -5.68 9.87
CA THR A 68 -14.07 -5.11 9.23
C THR A 68 -13.75 -3.78 8.56
N ALA A 69 -12.97 -2.91 9.21
CA ALA A 69 -12.53 -1.63 8.67
C ALA A 69 -11.75 -1.82 7.35
N ARG A 70 -10.87 -2.81 7.28
CA ARG A 70 -10.16 -3.19 6.05
C ARG A 70 -11.11 -3.56 4.91
N SER A 71 -12.12 -4.39 5.18
CA SER A 71 -13.15 -4.76 4.19
C SER A 71 -13.99 -3.56 3.74
N GLN A 72 -14.24 -2.60 4.64
CA GLN A 72 -14.89 -1.33 4.28
C GLN A 72 -14.01 -0.47 3.37
N GLY A 73 -12.69 -0.45 3.59
CA GLY A 73 -11.72 0.20 2.72
C GLY A 73 -11.76 -0.35 1.29
N VAL A 74 -11.79 -1.67 1.14
CA VAL A 74 -11.95 -2.35 -0.17
C VAL A 74 -13.26 -1.94 -0.85
N SER A 75 -14.36 -1.87 -0.09
CA SER A 75 -15.68 -1.51 -0.62
C SER A 75 -15.71 -0.04 -1.08
N ALA A 76 -15.13 0.86 -0.29
CA ALA A 76 -14.99 2.27 -0.65
C ALA A 76 -14.13 2.43 -1.91
N ALA A 77 -13.00 1.73 -2.01
CA ALA A 77 -12.11 1.78 -3.18
C ALA A 77 -12.83 1.33 -4.45
N ASN A 78 -13.65 0.27 -4.37
CA ASN A 78 -14.46 -0.17 -5.50
C ASN A 78 -15.49 0.89 -5.94
N SER A 79 -16.18 1.51 -4.99
CA SER A 79 -17.13 2.59 -5.25
C SER A 79 -16.45 3.78 -5.94
N ALA A 80 -15.31 4.21 -5.40
CA ALA A 80 -14.57 5.35 -5.91
C ALA A 80 -13.96 5.09 -7.29
N ALA A 81 -13.40 3.90 -7.51
CA ALA A 81 -12.91 3.49 -8.83
C ALA A 81 -14.03 3.43 -9.87
N ASN A 82 -15.23 2.95 -9.51
CA ASN A 82 -16.39 2.94 -10.40
C ASN A 82 -16.83 4.36 -10.76
N ALA A 83 -16.86 5.27 -9.78
CA ALA A 83 -17.21 6.67 -10.01
C ALA A 83 -16.18 7.39 -10.89
N ALA A 84 -14.88 7.14 -10.65
CA ALA A 84 -13.80 7.64 -11.49
C ALA A 84 -13.94 7.18 -12.94
N GLN A 85 -14.19 5.88 -13.17
CA GLN A 85 -14.41 5.31 -14.49
C GLN A 85 -15.63 5.93 -15.18
N ALA A 86 -16.75 6.10 -14.47
CA ALA A 86 -17.96 6.72 -15.01
C ALA A 86 -17.74 8.19 -15.43
N LEU A 87 -16.80 8.88 -14.79
CA LEU A 87 -16.39 10.25 -15.11
C LEU A 87 -15.28 10.32 -16.19
N GLY A 88 -14.79 9.17 -16.68
CA GLY A 88 -13.70 9.13 -17.65
C GLY A 88 -12.32 9.47 -17.06
N ILE A 89 -12.17 9.40 -15.73
CA ILE A 89 -10.88 9.56 -15.06
C ILE A 89 -10.10 8.26 -15.27
N GLY A 90 -8.97 8.36 -15.99
CA GLY A 90 -8.17 7.21 -16.38
C GLY A 90 -7.48 6.52 -15.20
N THR A 91 -7.12 5.25 -15.42
CA THR A 91 -6.17 4.51 -14.55
C THR A 91 -4.85 5.27 -14.43
N ALA A 92 -4.04 4.94 -13.43
CA ALA A 92 -2.86 5.70 -13.00
C ALA A 92 -3.14 7.09 -12.39
N SER A 93 -4.41 7.49 -12.24
CA SER A 93 -4.80 8.64 -11.42
C SER A 93 -4.79 8.26 -9.94
N THR A 94 -4.55 9.25 -9.06
CA THR A 94 -4.70 9.09 -7.62
C THR A 94 -6.12 9.43 -7.19
N ILE A 95 -6.71 8.62 -6.30
CA ILE A 95 -7.99 8.92 -5.65
C ILE A 95 -7.73 9.13 -4.17
N TYR A 96 -8.17 10.26 -3.63
CA TYR A 96 -7.95 10.64 -2.24
C TYR A 96 -9.15 10.24 -1.39
N ASN A 97 -8.91 9.41 -0.37
CA ASN A 97 -9.90 9.18 0.67
C ASN A 97 -9.89 10.35 1.66
N ASP A 98 -11.05 10.95 1.90
CA ASP A 98 -11.19 12.06 2.85
C ASP A 98 -11.64 11.53 4.22
N ILE A 99 -10.69 11.55 5.16
CA ILE A 99 -10.95 11.27 6.57
C ILE A 99 -10.56 12.51 7.35
N GLU A 100 -11.58 13.20 7.80
CA GLU A 100 -11.50 14.42 8.59
C GLU A 100 -10.78 14.20 9.92
N HIS A 101 -10.39 15.30 10.57
CA HIS A 101 -9.76 15.26 11.89
C HIS A 101 -10.51 14.34 12.88
N TYR A 102 -9.74 13.53 13.61
CA TYR A 102 -10.24 12.65 14.66
C TYR A 102 -9.27 12.58 15.85
N PRO A 103 -9.77 12.33 17.07
CA PRO A 103 -8.91 12.09 18.22
C PRO A 103 -8.23 10.72 18.11
N SER A 104 -6.92 10.67 17.89
CA SER A 104 -6.20 9.41 17.71
C SER A 104 -5.95 8.68 19.04
N ASN A 105 -6.16 7.37 19.04
CA ASN A 105 -5.76 6.43 20.07
C ASN A 105 -5.41 5.09 19.42
N ALA A 106 -4.83 4.14 20.17
CA ALA A 106 -4.30 2.90 19.59
C ALA A 106 -5.34 2.09 18.78
N SER A 107 -6.56 1.92 19.29
CA SER A 107 -7.61 1.15 18.59
C SER A 107 -8.15 1.91 17.37
N CYS A 108 -8.36 3.21 17.49
CA CYS A 108 -8.81 4.03 16.37
C CYS A 108 -7.79 4.08 15.24
N ARG A 109 -6.51 4.29 15.59
CA ARG A 109 -5.40 4.26 14.64
C ARG A 109 -5.30 2.92 13.93
N ALA A 110 -5.41 1.80 14.65
CA ALA A 110 -5.39 0.48 14.05
C ALA A 110 -6.55 0.27 13.06
N ALA A 111 -7.75 0.76 13.36
CA ALA A 111 -8.90 0.70 12.47
C ALA A 111 -8.71 1.56 11.21
N VAL A 112 -8.28 2.82 11.36
CA VAL A 112 -8.05 3.75 10.23
C VAL A 112 -6.94 3.22 9.32
N LEU A 113 -5.80 2.79 9.87
CA LEU A 113 -4.71 2.24 9.08
C LEU A 113 -5.12 0.93 8.36
N SER A 114 -5.95 0.10 8.98
CA SER A 114 -6.48 -1.11 8.34
C SER A 114 -7.45 -0.80 7.21
N PHE A 115 -8.33 0.19 7.40
CA PHE A 115 -9.20 0.72 6.35
C PHE A 115 -8.37 1.24 5.16
N LEU A 116 -7.37 2.08 5.43
CA LEU A 116 -6.51 2.65 4.39
C LEU A 116 -5.67 1.60 3.67
N ALA A 117 -5.23 0.54 4.35
CA ALA A 117 -4.55 -0.58 3.71
C ALA A 117 -5.45 -1.31 2.72
N GLY A 118 -6.70 -1.64 3.11
CA GLY A 118 -7.68 -2.25 2.21
C GLY A 118 -8.10 -1.34 1.05
N TRP A 119 -8.21 -0.03 1.31
CA TRP A 119 -8.43 1.00 0.29
C TRP A 119 -7.29 1.02 -0.73
N THR A 120 -6.05 1.02 -0.25
CA THR A 120 -4.86 1.12 -1.11
C THR A 120 -4.69 -0.11 -2.00
N GLU A 121 -4.74 -1.29 -1.39
CA GLU A 121 -4.63 -2.55 -2.12
C GLU A 121 -5.69 -2.68 -3.22
N GLN A 122 -6.94 -2.34 -2.88
CA GLN A 122 -8.02 -2.46 -3.85
C GLN A 122 -7.91 -1.41 -4.95
N LEU A 123 -7.49 -0.17 -4.67
CA LEU A 123 -7.25 0.81 -5.74
C LEU A 123 -6.12 0.35 -6.68
N HIS A 124 -5.04 -0.23 -6.15
CA HIS A 124 -3.99 -0.81 -6.98
C HIS A 124 -4.52 -1.94 -7.87
N VAL A 125 -5.37 -2.84 -7.34
CA VAL A 125 -6.07 -3.88 -8.14
C VAL A 125 -6.89 -3.23 -9.26
N ARG A 126 -7.53 -2.09 -8.98
CA ARG A 126 -8.37 -1.35 -9.93
C ARG A 126 -7.57 -0.43 -10.86
N GLY A 127 -6.24 -0.40 -10.75
CA GLY A 127 -5.35 0.39 -11.60
C GLY A 127 -5.28 1.87 -11.23
N TYR A 128 -5.62 2.24 -9.99
CA TYR A 128 -5.49 3.60 -9.44
C TYR A 128 -4.46 3.66 -8.32
N LEU A 129 -3.98 4.86 -8.01
CA LEU A 129 -3.18 5.13 -6.82
C LEU A 129 -4.08 5.58 -5.67
N ALA A 130 -3.63 5.37 -4.45
CA ALA A 130 -4.36 5.72 -3.23
C ALA A 130 -3.72 6.91 -2.53
N GLY A 131 -4.51 7.97 -2.36
CA GLY A 131 -4.19 9.10 -1.50
C GLY A 131 -5.10 9.14 -0.28
N MET A 132 -4.71 9.91 0.74
CA MET A 132 -5.61 10.30 1.83
C MET A 132 -5.47 11.79 2.12
N TYR A 133 -6.61 12.46 2.29
CA TYR A 133 -6.71 13.77 2.92
C TYR A 133 -7.01 13.62 4.40
N SER A 134 -6.26 14.32 5.26
CA SER A 134 -6.55 14.41 6.68
C SER A 134 -5.84 15.58 7.35
N SER A 135 -6.23 15.87 8.60
CA SER A 135 -5.51 16.82 9.45
C SER A 135 -4.07 16.39 9.71
N GLY A 136 -3.14 17.35 9.59
CA GLY A 136 -1.74 17.17 9.95
C GLY A 136 -1.57 16.57 11.36
N SER A 137 -2.30 17.09 12.34
CA SER A 137 -2.19 16.68 13.74
C SER A 137 -2.87 15.36 14.09
N SER A 138 -3.59 14.72 13.15
CA SER A 138 -4.25 13.42 13.37
C SER A 138 -3.88 12.38 12.33
N GLY A 139 -4.63 12.29 11.21
CA GLY A 139 -4.52 11.17 10.27
C GLY A 139 -3.19 11.15 9.54
N ILE A 140 -2.65 12.31 9.18
CA ILE A 140 -1.32 12.40 8.56
C ILE A 140 -0.25 11.90 9.53
N LYS A 141 -0.30 12.35 10.79
CA LYS A 141 0.62 11.90 11.84
C LYS A 141 0.54 10.39 12.05
N ASP A 142 -0.67 9.83 12.13
CA ASP A 142 -0.86 8.38 12.28
C ASP A 142 -0.25 7.58 11.12
N ILE A 143 -0.43 8.02 9.87
CA ILE A 143 0.16 7.38 8.69
C ILE A 143 1.67 7.47 8.71
N CYS A 144 2.22 8.64 9.03
CA CYS A 144 3.66 8.84 9.01
C CYS A 144 4.36 8.12 10.17
N GLU A 145 3.73 7.99 11.33
CA GLU A 145 4.22 7.11 12.42
C GLU A 145 4.18 5.63 12.03
N ALA A 146 3.26 5.23 11.15
CA ALA A 146 3.13 3.87 10.64
C ALA A 146 3.88 3.62 9.32
N TYR A 147 4.67 4.59 8.84
CA TYR A 147 5.24 4.56 7.48
C TYR A 147 6.02 3.29 7.14
N ASP A 148 6.79 2.77 8.10
CA ASP A 148 7.61 1.55 7.97
C ASP A 148 6.96 0.32 8.61
N ASN A 149 5.69 0.40 9.03
CA ASN A 149 4.99 -0.74 9.59
C ASN A 149 4.43 -1.63 8.46
N PRO A 150 4.97 -2.85 8.28
CA PRO A 150 4.55 -3.73 7.19
C PRO A 150 3.13 -4.30 7.36
N SER A 151 2.49 -4.08 8.50
CA SER A 151 1.11 -4.54 8.75
C SER A 151 0.07 -3.74 7.95
N TYR A 152 0.45 -2.57 7.43
CA TYR A 152 -0.43 -1.67 6.70
C TYR A 152 0.19 -1.30 5.35
N THR A 153 -0.50 -1.64 4.26
CA THR A 153 -0.09 -1.19 2.92
C THR A 153 -0.09 0.32 2.87
N ARG A 154 1.04 0.88 2.44
CA ARG A 154 1.31 2.31 2.45
C ARG A 154 0.52 3.01 1.35
N LEU A 155 -0.05 4.19 1.67
CA LEU A 155 -0.61 5.08 0.65
C LEU A 155 0.45 5.50 -0.38
N ASP A 156 0.02 5.86 -1.57
CA ASP A 156 0.90 6.39 -2.61
C ASP A 156 1.16 7.89 -2.44
N GLN A 157 0.18 8.63 -1.92
CA GLN A 157 0.24 10.09 -1.72
C GLN A 157 -0.46 10.50 -0.41
N ILE A 158 -0.04 11.62 0.17
CA ILE A 158 -0.69 12.23 1.34
C ILE A 158 -1.14 13.65 1.03
N TRP A 159 -2.30 14.05 1.55
CA TRP A 159 -2.83 15.40 1.45
C TRP A 159 -3.05 15.97 2.86
N ILE A 160 -2.14 16.85 3.24
CA ILE A 160 -1.99 17.39 4.57
C ILE A 160 -2.93 18.58 4.74
N ALA A 161 -3.87 18.52 5.66
CA ALA A 161 -4.64 19.69 6.08
C ALA A 161 -3.94 20.36 7.27
N TRP A 162 -3.26 21.46 7.00
CA TRP A 162 -2.57 22.27 7.99
C TRP A 162 -2.60 23.74 7.57
N TRP A 163 -3.55 24.50 8.10
CA TRP A 163 -3.77 25.90 7.69
C TRP A 163 -2.75 26.86 8.30
N ASN A 164 -1.49 26.72 7.91
CA ASN A 164 -0.36 27.53 8.39
C ASN A 164 -0.08 28.75 7.49
N GLY A 165 -0.77 28.88 6.36
CA GLY A 165 -0.60 29.98 5.40
C GLY A 165 0.65 29.87 4.52
N VAL A 166 1.40 28.75 4.57
CA VAL A 166 2.65 28.57 3.82
C VAL A 166 2.41 27.66 2.62
N ALA A 167 2.67 28.17 1.42
CA ALA A 167 2.46 27.46 0.16
C ALA A 167 3.65 26.56 -0.20
N ASP A 168 3.81 25.46 0.53
CA ASP A 168 4.78 24.39 0.31
C ASP A 168 4.16 23.02 0.60
N THR A 169 4.94 21.94 0.57
CA THR A 169 4.53 20.59 1.01
C THR A 169 5.23 20.14 2.29
N ASP A 170 5.68 21.08 3.11
CA ASP A 170 6.26 20.77 4.42
C ASP A 170 5.16 20.31 5.37
N ALA A 171 5.39 19.18 6.04
CA ALA A 171 4.48 18.63 7.02
C ALA A 171 4.87 19.00 8.46
N GLY A 172 5.97 19.75 8.65
CA GLY A 172 6.54 20.10 9.93
C GLY A 172 6.75 18.86 10.81
N SER A 173 6.31 18.95 12.07
CA SER A 173 6.40 17.83 13.01
C SER A 173 5.42 16.67 12.75
N TYR A 174 4.53 16.79 11.76
CA TYR A 174 3.50 15.78 11.51
C TYR A 174 3.97 14.63 10.62
N CYS A 175 4.97 14.85 9.76
CA CYS A 175 5.53 13.81 8.91
C CYS A 175 7.00 14.11 8.58
N ALA A 176 7.89 13.16 8.81
CA ALA A 176 9.32 13.32 8.50
C ALA A 176 9.55 13.53 7.00
N ASP A 177 10.48 14.42 6.62
CA ASP A 177 10.78 14.77 5.22
C ASP A 177 11.15 13.59 4.33
N ALA A 178 11.77 12.55 4.91
CA ALA A 178 12.12 11.33 4.18
C ALA A 178 10.89 10.54 3.71
N TYR A 179 9.74 10.71 4.35
CA TYR A 179 8.51 9.98 4.02
C TYR A 179 7.73 10.71 2.95
N TYR A 180 7.24 9.99 1.93
CA TYR A 180 6.53 10.61 0.80
C TYR A 180 7.35 11.68 0.06
N ALA A 181 8.69 11.58 0.08
CA ALA A 181 9.60 12.57 -0.48
C ALA A 181 9.66 12.59 -2.02
N ASN A 182 9.09 11.59 -2.69
CA ASN A 182 9.27 11.39 -4.14
C ASN A 182 8.15 12.01 -4.98
N GLN A 183 7.76 13.24 -4.65
CA GLN A 183 6.61 13.96 -5.24
C GLN A 183 5.30 13.19 -4.95
N GLN A 184 4.99 13.09 -3.66
CA GLN A 184 3.86 12.33 -3.12
C GLN A 184 3.05 13.13 -2.09
N ARG A 185 3.17 14.47 -2.09
CA ARG A 185 2.59 15.33 -1.07
C ARG A 185 1.71 16.42 -1.67
N VAL A 186 0.56 16.62 -1.05
CA VAL A 186 -0.32 17.79 -1.24
C VAL A 186 -0.51 18.44 0.11
N HIS A 187 -0.65 19.76 0.15
CA HIS A 187 -0.83 20.51 1.38
C HIS A 187 -1.94 21.55 1.21
N GLN A 188 -3.02 21.40 1.97
CA GLN A 188 -4.05 22.42 2.14
C GLN A 188 -3.57 23.41 3.20
N TYR A 189 -2.97 24.51 2.75
CA TYR A 189 -2.33 25.50 3.62
C TYR A 189 -3.26 26.65 4.02
N ALA A 190 -4.45 26.77 3.41
CA ALA A 190 -5.49 27.70 3.79
C ALA A 190 -6.87 27.17 3.40
N GLY A 191 -7.83 27.21 4.31
CA GLY A 191 -9.22 26.83 4.04
C GLY A 191 -10.18 28.02 4.02
N GLU A 192 -11.32 27.82 3.36
CA GLU A 192 -12.49 28.69 3.42
C GLU A 192 -12.23 30.15 2.98
N VAL A 193 -11.30 30.36 2.05
CA VAL A 193 -10.94 31.70 1.53
C VAL A 193 -11.85 32.12 0.37
N THR A 194 -12.24 33.39 0.34
CA THR A 194 -13.03 33.97 -0.75
C THR A 194 -12.12 34.74 -1.68
N GLU A 195 -12.14 34.39 -2.98
CA GLU A 195 -11.34 35.04 -4.00
C GLU A 195 -12.15 35.38 -5.24
N THR A 196 -11.70 36.40 -5.97
CA THR A 196 -12.29 36.81 -7.25
C THR A 196 -11.21 36.78 -8.33
N TRP A 197 -11.44 35.97 -9.37
CA TRP A 197 -10.55 35.88 -10.53
C TRP A 197 -11.36 35.94 -11.82
N GLY A 198 -10.91 36.75 -12.78
CA GLY A 198 -11.63 36.93 -14.05
C GLY A 198 -13.09 37.37 -13.88
N GLY A 199 -13.37 38.16 -12.83
CA GLY A 199 -14.71 38.64 -12.50
C GLY A 199 -15.64 37.64 -11.79
N VAL A 200 -15.15 36.44 -11.44
CA VAL A 200 -15.96 35.39 -10.78
C VAL A 200 -15.45 35.17 -9.35
N THR A 201 -16.34 35.35 -8.37
CA THR A 201 -16.04 35.11 -6.94
C THR A 201 -16.40 33.68 -6.53
N MET A 202 -15.50 32.99 -5.82
CA MET A 202 -15.74 31.66 -5.26
C MET A 202 -15.10 31.53 -3.88
N LYS A 203 -15.69 30.68 -3.03
CA LYS A 203 -15.06 30.21 -1.79
C LYS A 203 -14.26 28.94 -2.11
N ILE A 204 -13.00 28.89 -1.71
CA ILE A 204 -12.07 27.80 -2.04
C ILE A 204 -11.17 27.46 -0.84
N ASP A 205 -10.51 26.32 -0.93
CA ASP A 205 -9.34 25.99 -0.12
C ASP A 205 -8.09 26.04 -1.01
N ARG A 206 -7.01 26.65 -0.52
CA ARG A 206 -5.75 26.74 -1.25
C ARG A 206 -4.88 25.55 -0.94
N ASN A 207 -4.32 24.99 -2.01
CA ASN A 207 -3.47 23.81 -1.94
C ASN A 207 -2.16 24.04 -2.69
N TYR A 208 -1.07 23.49 -2.17
CA TYR A 208 0.19 23.35 -2.87
C TYR A 208 0.45 21.87 -3.16
N LEU A 209 0.92 21.56 -4.37
CA LEU A 209 1.03 20.21 -4.88
C LEU A 209 2.46 19.92 -5.30
N ASP A 210 3.06 18.88 -4.71
CA ASP A 210 4.26 18.21 -5.22
C ASP A 210 3.93 16.74 -5.47
N VAL A 211 3.27 16.48 -6.61
CA VAL A 211 2.80 15.15 -7.01
C VAL A 211 3.12 14.85 -8.46
N ARG A 212 3.49 13.60 -8.75
CA ARG A 212 3.62 13.13 -10.13
C ARG A 212 2.24 12.92 -10.75
N VAL A 213 2.04 13.49 -11.94
CA VAL A 213 0.77 13.39 -12.70
C VAL A 213 0.61 12.10 -13.50
N THR A 214 1.67 11.28 -13.59
CA THR A 214 1.65 9.95 -14.19
C THR A 214 2.51 9.02 -13.34
N GLN A 215 1.87 8.16 -12.55
CA GLN A 215 2.55 7.07 -11.85
C GLN A 215 1.81 5.78 -12.22
N THR A 216 2.54 4.78 -12.70
CA THR A 216 1.96 3.44 -12.73
C THR A 216 1.71 3.06 -11.27
N PRO A 217 0.47 2.76 -10.86
CA PRO A 217 0.22 2.22 -9.53
C PRO A 217 1.18 1.05 -9.30
N PRO A 218 1.69 0.82 -8.08
CA PRO A 218 2.34 -0.43 -7.77
C PRO A 218 1.45 -1.55 -8.29
N GLN A 219 1.82 -2.16 -9.42
CA GLN A 219 1.05 -3.26 -9.95
C GLN A 219 1.04 -4.29 -8.83
N GLN A 220 -0.15 -4.73 -8.41
CA GLN A 220 -0.36 -5.84 -7.49
C GLN A 220 0.28 -7.07 -8.12
N TRP A 221 1.59 -7.14 -7.97
CA TRP A 221 2.43 -8.15 -8.54
C TRP A 221 2.68 -9.11 -7.39
N THR A 222 2.10 -10.28 -7.54
CA THR A 222 2.41 -11.40 -6.68
C THR A 222 2.94 -12.52 -7.55
N THR A 223 3.91 -13.24 -7.04
CA THR A 223 4.38 -14.48 -7.64
C THR A 223 4.53 -15.50 -6.54
N THR A 224 4.21 -16.74 -6.85
CA THR A 224 4.41 -17.88 -5.97
C THR A 224 5.37 -18.84 -6.65
N ILE A 225 6.42 -19.22 -5.93
CA ILE A 225 7.41 -20.21 -6.36
C ILE A 225 7.32 -21.40 -5.41
N ASP A 226 6.87 -22.52 -5.94
CA ASP A 226 6.82 -23.83 -5.28
C ASP A 226 8.15 -24.59 -5.50
N ASN A 227 8.50 -25.53 -4.64
CA ASN A 227 9.73 -26.31 -4.75
C ASN A 227 9.76 -27.27 -5.97
N SER A 228 8.65 -27.44 -6.67
CA SER A 228 8.54 -28.13 -7.96
C SER A 228 8.60 -27.18 -9.17
N ALA A 229 8.68 -25.86 -8.96
CA ALA A 229 8.69 -24.87 -10.03
C ALA A 229 9.94 -25.01 -10.92
N SER A 230 9.75 -25.46 -12.16
CA SER A 230 10.83 -25.59 -13.15
C SER A 230 11.52 -24.25 -13.39
N GLY A 231 12.85 -24.19 -13.18
CA GLY A 231 13.64 -22.97 -13.26
C GLY A 231 13.39 -21.94 -12.15
N GLY A 232 12.38 -22.15 -11.31
CA GLY A 232 12.04 -21.33 -10.15
C GLY A 232 12.63 -21.85 -8.85
N PHE A 233 12.95 -23.14 -8.75
CA PHE A 233 13.54 -23.73 -7.56
C PHE A 233 14.83 -24.49 -7.87
N THR A 234 15.85 -24.33 -7.02
CA THR A 234 17.12 -25.09 -7.11
C THR A 234 17.61 -25.48 -5.71
N ALA A 235 18.07 -26.70 -5.55
CA ALA A 235 18.69 -27.20 -4.32
C ALA A 235 19.72 -28.29 -4.67
N SER A 236 20.64 -28.57 -3.75
CA SER A 236 21.63 -29.64 -3.93
C SER A 236 20.98 -31.03 -3.83
N THR A 237 21.75 -32.08 -4.14
CA THR A 237 21.33 -33.48 -3.98
C THR A 237 21.09 -33.90 -2.54
N GLU A 238 21.52 -33.09 -1.56
CA GLU A 238 21.33 -33.33 -0.13
C GLU A 238 19.91 -33.00 0.36
N TRP A 239 19.10 -32.37 -0.49
CA TRP A 239 17.70 -32.06 -0.22
C TRP A 239 16.81 -33.17 -0.74
N GLY A 240 16.35 -34.03 0.17
CA GLY A 240 15.35 -35.04 -0.11
C GLY A 240 13.99 -34.42 -0.44
N THR A 241 13.08 -35.23 -0.99
CA THR A 241 11.70 -34.84 -1.31
C THR A 241 10.72 -35.67 -0.47
N SER A 242 9.69 -35.04 0.08
CA SER A 242 8.65 -35.71 0.87
C SER A 242 7.27 -35.15 0.57
N ALA A 243 6.27 -36.02 0.61
CA ALA A 243 4.85 -35.65 0.54
C ALA A 243 4.09 -36.00 1.84
N TYR A 244 4.81 -36.33 2.93
CA TYR A 244 4.24 -36.87 4.17
C TYR A 244 3.18 -35.96 4.80
N SER A 245 3.45 -34.65 4.87
CA SER A 245 2.54 -33.72 5.55
C SER A 245 1.44 -33.25 4.60
N GLY A 246 0.19 -33.29 5.06
CA GLY A 246 -0.96 -32.69 4.38
C GLY A 246 -0.94 -31.17 4.34
N GLN A 247 -0.04 -30.53 5.11
CA GLN A 247 0.13 -29.07 5.14
C GLN A 247 1.06 -28.54 4.04
N ARG A 248 1.64 -29.40 3.20
CA ARG A 248 2.52 -28.96 2.11
C ARG A 248 1.79 -28.07 1.10
N PHE A 249 2.50 -27.11 0.51
CA PHE A 249 2.05 -26.46 -0.70
C PHE A 249 2.33 -27.38 -1.90
N GLY A 250 1.51 -27.31 -2.94
CA GLY A 250 1.71 -28.16 -4.11
C GLY A 250 1.66 -29.67 -3.80
N THR A 251 2.60 -30.42 -4.39
CA THR A 251 2.57 -31.89 -4.39
C THR A 251 3.52 -32.53 -3.38
N ASP A 252 4.64 -31.88 -3.06
CA ASP A 252 5.70 -32.32 -2.17
C ASP A 252 6.44 -31.11 -1.58
N TYR A 253 7.44 -31.35 -0.74
CA TYR A 253 8.37 -30.33 -0.23
C TYR A 253 9.77 -30.92 -0.12
N ARG A 254 10.79 -30.06 -0.02
CA ARG A 254 12.17 -30.46 0.21
C ARG A 254 12.51 -30.49 1.68
N PHE A 255 13.35 -31.43 2.09
CA PHE A 255 13.83 -31.51 3.47
C PHE A 255 15.29 -31.97 3.54
N THR A 256 15.99 -31.57 4.59
CA THR A 256 17.37 -32.01 4.85
C THR A 256 17.73 -31.89 6.34
N SER A 257 18.83 -32.53 6.75
CA SER A 257 19.37 -32.39 8.11
C SER A 257 20.27 -31.14 8.20
N PRO A 258 20.24 -30.37 9.30
CA PRO A 258 21.09 -29.20 9.45
C PRO A 258 22.57 -29.58 9.50
N VAL A 259 23.44 -28.76 8.90
CA VAL A 259 24.91 -28.90 8.94
C VAL A 259 25.57 -27.54 9.03
N SER A 260 26.80 -27.46 9.52
CA SER A 260 27.58 -26.21 9.54
C SER A 260 28.23 -25.90 8.19
N SER A 261 27.43 -25.88 7.12
CA SER A 261 27.87 -25.58 5.76
C SER A 261 26.77 -24.88 4.97
N SER A 262 27.18 -23.94 4.11
CA SER A 262 26.27 -23.18 3.26
C SER A 262 25.78 -24.04 2.10
N ASP A 263 24.58 -24.60 2.24
CA ASP A 263 23.85 -25.33 1.20
C ASP A 263 22.38 -24.87 1.25
N VAL A 264 21.99 -24.10 0.23
CA VAL A 264 20.76 -23.31 0.23
C VAL A 264 19.82 -23.81 -0.86
N ALA A 265 18.57 -24.07 -0.48
CA ALA A 265 17.47 -24.25 -1.42
C ALA A 265 16.95 -22.88 -1.87
N TRP A 266 17.22 -22.51 -3.12
CA TRP A 266 16.92 -21.19 -3.68
C TRP A 266 15.61 -21.16 -4.47
N PHE A 267 14.80 -20.15 -4.15
CA PHE A 267 13.63 -19.71 -4.90
C PHE A 267 14.00 -18.49 -5.77
N ARG A 268 13.89 -18.66 -7.07
CA ARG A 268 14.24 -17.73 -8.14
C ARG A 268 12.99 -17.08 -8.71
N SER A 269 13.04 -15.76 -8.94
CA SER A 269 11.94 -15.03 -9.57
C SER A 269 12.41 -13.80 -10.35
N THR A 270 11.57 -13.33 -11.28
CA THR A 270 11.74 -12.09 -12.03
C THR A 270 10.96 -10.97 -11.37
N ILE A 271 11.66 -10.10 -10.65
CA ILE A 271 11.04 -8.95 -9.99
C ILE A 271 10.81 -7.84 -11.03
N PRO A 272 9.59 -7.30 -11.20
CA PRO A 272 9.26 -6.39 -12.29
C PRO A 272 9.89 -4.99 -12.12
N ALA A 273 10.10 -4.54 -10.88
CA ALA A 273 10.70 -3.25 -10.57
C ALA A 273 11.41 -3.28 -9.22
N THR A 274 12.47 -2.49 -9.05
CA THR A 274 13.11 -2.34 -7.75
C THR A 274 12.14 -1.63 -6.80
N GLY A 275 11.90 -2.19 -5.62
CA GLY A 275 10.88 -1.67 -4.72
C GLY A 275 10.69 -2.53 -3.47
N ALA A 276 9.72 -2.17 -2.64
CA ALA A 276 9.34 -2.93 -1.46
C ALA A 276 8.47 -4.15 -1.85
N TYR A 277 8.81 -5.32 -1.30
CA TYR A 277 8.06 -6.55 -1.48
C TYR A 277 7.92 -7.27 -0.14
N GLU A 278 6.70 -7.69 0.19
CA GLU A 278 6.45 -8.64 1.26
C GLU A 278 6.88 -10.03 0.80
N ILE A 279 7.62 -10.72 1.66
CA ILE A 279 8.00 -12.12 1.48
C ILE A 279 7.18 -12.95 2.45
N SER A 280 6.35 -13.83 1.91
CA SER A 280 5.66 -14.88 2.67
C SER A 280 6.25 -16.24 2.33
N VAL A 281 6.35 -17.11 3.32
CA VAL A 281 6.82 -18.49 3.16
C VAL A 281 5.69 -19.45 3.55
N TRP A 282 5.66 -20.59 2.90
CA TRP A 282 4.81 -21.71 3.26
C TRP A 282 5.70 -22.89 3.63
N TYR A 283 5.31 -23.62 4.67
CA TYR A 283 5.95 -24.87 5.07
C TYR A 283 4.94 -25.74 5.84
N PRO A 284 5.08 -27.06 5.82
CA PRO A 284 4.40 -27.93 6.78
C PRO A 284 5.00 -27.76 8.18
N ALA A 285 4.17 -27.77 9.21
CA ALA A 285 4.61 -27.73 10.60
C ALA A 285 4.61 -29.13 11.24
N ASP A 286 5.73 -29.49 11.87
CA ASP A 286 5.91 -30.74 12.60
C ASP A 286 6.91 -30.55 13.74
N ALA A 287 6.75 -31.27 14.85
CA ALA A 287 7.65 -31.18 16.01
C ALA A 287 9.10 -31.61 15.69
N GLY A 288 9.29 -32.47 14.68
CA GLY A 288 10.58 -32.93 14.18
C GLY A 288 11.28 -31.94 13.23
N TYR A 289 10.63 -30.82 12.87
CA TYR A 289 11.23 -29.81 12.00
C TYR A 289 12.01 -28.75 12.78
N ASN A 290 12.81 -27.99 12.04
CA ASN A 290 13.77 -27.07 12.61
C ASN A 290 13.09 -25.87 13.25
N ASN A 291 13.48 -25.56 14.48
CA ASN A 291 12.91 -24.45 15.25
C ASN A 291 13.54 -23.09 14.95
N GLN A 292 14.60 -23.05 14.14
CA GLN A 292 15.34 -21.85 13.75
C GLN A 292 15.82 -21.95 12.30
N THR A 293 14.92 -22.27 11.37
CA THR A 293 15.22 -22.35 9.94
C THR A 293 15.60 -20.96 9.41
N PRO A 294 16.83 -20.76 8.88
CA PRO A 294 17.25 -19.51 8.28
C PRO A 294 16.69 -19.37 6.86
N TYR A 295 15.88 -18.32 6.65
CA TYR A 295 15.48 -17.83 5.34
C TYR A 295 16.36 -16.65 4.95
N LEU A 296 17.02 -16.75 3.81
CA LEU A 296 17.83 -15.70 3.20
C LEU A 296 16.96 -14.90 2.22
N VAL A 297 17.02 -13.58 2.26
CA VAL A 297 16.33 -12.67 1.32
C VAL A 297 17.36 -11.77 0.67
N GLU A 298 17.47 -11.86 -0.66
CA GLU A 298 18.41 -11.05 -1.46
C GLU A 298 17.85 -9.65 -1.66
N THR A 299 18.39 -8.67 -0.92
CA THR A 299 17.97 -7.26 -0.99
C THR A 299 18.92 -6.42 -1.83
N THR A 300 18.55 -5.18 -2.12
CA THR A 300 19.44 -4.19 -2.77
C THR A 300 20.70 -3.87 -1.97
N THR A 301 20.74 -4.20 -0.67
CA THR A 301 21.87 -3.93 0.24
C THR A 301 22.63 -5.19 0.67
N GLY A 302 22.35 -6.33 0.01
CA GLY A 302 22.90 -7.64 0.36
C GLY A 302 21.87 -8.59 0.99
N SER A 303 22.31 -9.79 1.32
CA SER A 303 21.44 -10.84 1.86
C SER A 303 21.03 -10.55 3.31
N ARG A 304 19.75 -10.72 3.63
CA ARG A 304 19.18 -10.62 4.99
C ARG A 304 18.71 -11.99 5.44
N THR A 305 18.97 -12.36 6.69
CA THR A 305 18.54 -13.65 7.26
C THR A 305 17.39 -13.45 8.24
N VAL A 306 16.34 -14.25 8.10
CA VAL A 306 15.20 -14.33 9.03
C VAL A 306 15.10 -15.75 9.56
N SER A 307 15.07 -15.91 10.89
CA SER A 307 14.89 -17.23 11.53
C SER A 307 13.40 -17.54 11.69
N VAL A 308 12.97 -18.70 11.19
CA VAL A 308 11.58 -19.17 11.25
C VAL A 308 11.50 -20.49 12.01
N ASN A 309 10.55 -20.58 12.95
CA ASN A 309 10.26 -21.82 13.66
C ASN A 309 9.28 -22.68 12.85
N GLN A 310 9.78 -23.73 12.19
CA GLN A 310 8.97 -24.61 11.35
C GLN A 310 8.16 -25.65 12.13
N ARG A 311 8.15 -25.60 13.46
CA ARG A 311 7.29 -26.45 14.29
C ARG A 311 5.87 -25.90 14.47
N VAL A 312 5.64 -24.65 14.06
CA VAL A 312 4.40 -23.93 14.29
C VAL A 312 3.99 -23.14 13.04
N ASN A 313 2.71 -22.78 12.94
CA ASN A 313 2.18 -21.91 11.88
C ASN A 313 2.28 -22.46 10.45
N GLY A 314 2.51 -23.77 10.27
CA GLY A 314 2.55 -24.41 8.95
C GLY A 314 1.17 -24.58 8.31
N GLY A 315 1.16 -24.91 7.03
CA GLY A 315 -0.08 -25.05 6.24
C GLY A 315 -0.79 -23.72 5.94
N ARG A 316 -0.05 -22.60 6.02
CA ARG A 316 -0.50 -21.26 5.67
C ARG A 316 0.68 -20.39 5.26
N TRP A 317 0.40 -19.28 4.59
CA TRP A 317 1.39 -18.24 4.30
C TRP A 317 1.80 -17.51 5.58
N VAL A 318 3.09 -17.50 5.87
CA VAL A 318 3.71 -16.79 7.00
C VAL A 318 4.60 -15.67 6.45
N SER A 319 4.25 -14.42 6.74
CA SER A 319 5.10 -13.28 6.37
C SER A 319 6.41 -13.32 7.16
N ILE A 320 7.54 -13.17 6.48
CA ILE A 320 8.88 -13.06 7.08
C ILE A 320 9.43 -11.63 6.98
N GLY A 321 8.64 -10.69 6.45
CA GLY A 321 8.95 -9.27 6.41
C GLY A 321 8.79 -8.63 5.02
N VAL A 322 8.98 -7.31 4.99
CA VAL A 322 9.00 -6.51 3.76
C VAL A 322 10.43 -6.09 3.48
N PHE A 323 10.89 -6.30 2.24
CA PHE A 323 12.26 -6.08 1.83
C PHE A 323 12.32 -5.29 0.53
N THR A 324 13.35 -4.46 0.37
CA THR A 324 13.62 -3.81 -0.92
C THR A 324 14.36 -4.78 -1.83
N LEU A 325 13.66 -5.31 -2.83
CA LEU A 325 14.24 -6.20 -3.84
C LEU A 325 14.65 -5.41 -5.08
N ALA A 326 15.76 -5.81 -5.69
CA ALA A 326 16.16 -5.31 -7.01
C ALA A 326 15.30 -5.95 -8.12
N ALA A 327 14.97 -5.16 -9.15
CA ALA A 327 14.37 -5.65 -10.39
C ALA A 327 15.23 -6.74 -11.06
N GLY A 328 14.60 -7.55 -11.91
CA GLY A 328 15.25 -8.57 -12.72
C GLY A 328 15.22 -9.97 -12.13
N THR A 329 15.64 -10.94 -12.95
CA THR A 329 15.61 -12.37 -12.65
C THR A 329 16.81 -12.80 -11.83
N GLY A 330 16.58 -13.42 -10.67
CA GLY A 330 17.64 -13.89 -9.79
C GLY A 330 17.10 -14.75 -8.65
N ASN A 331 18.00 -15.33 -7.87
CA ASN A 331 17.62 -15.92 -6.59
C ASN A 331 17.15 -14.78 -5.68
N LYS A 332 15.97 -14.94 -5.08
CA LYS A 332 15.36 -13.89 -4.25
C LYS A 332 15.20 -14.33 -2.81
N VAL A 333 14.81 -15.58 -2.60
CA VAL A 333 14.64 -16.15 -1.26
C VAL A 333 15.30 -17.52 -1.22
N GLY A 334 16.03 -17.82 -0.16
CA GLY A 334 16.71 -19.10 0.03
C GLY A 334 16.40 -19.70 1.40
N VAL A 335 16.42 -21.02 1.51
CA VAL A 335 16.34 -21.74 2.79
C VAL A 335 17.68 -22.40 3.04
N SER A 336 18.38 -21.97 4.08
CA SER A 336 19.70 -22.50 4.43
C SER A 336 19.58 -23.66 5.41
N ARG A 337 20.37 -24.72 5.23
CA ARG A 337 20.51 -25.77 6.26
C ARG A 337 21.58 -25.47 7.31
N TRP A 338 22.25 -24.31 7.23
CA TRP A 338 23.20 -23.84 8.23
C TRP A 338 22.48 -23.15 9.40
N THR A 339 22.19 -23.92 10.44
CA THR A 339 21.48 -23.44 11.62
C THR A 339 21.95 -24.15 12.88
N SER A 340 21.85 -23.46 14.02
CA SER A 340 21.98 -24.04 15.37
C SER A 340 20.69 -24.72 15.85
N GLY A 341 19.59 -24.56 15.12
CA GLY A 341 18.31 -25.18 15.44
C GLY A 341 18.34 -26.71 15.27
N THR A 342 17.38 -27.39 15.90
CA THR A 342 17.30 -28.86 15.92
C THR A 342 16.12 -29.36 15.09
N GLY A 343 16.28 -30.49 14.40
CA GLY A 343 15.25 -31.06 13.53
C GLY A 343 15.50 -30.74 12.06
N LEU A 344 14.70 -31.36 11.18
CA LEU A 344 14.84 -31.24 9.73
C LEU A 344 14.51 -29.83 9.25
N VAL A 345 15.32 -29.30 8.35
CA VAL A 345 15.04 -28.04 7.64
C VAL A 345 14.17 -28.35 6.44
N VAL A 346 13.09 -27.58 6.25
CA VAL A 346 12.12 -27.78 5.17
C VAL A 346 12.07 -26.57 4.24
N ALA A 347 11.99 -26.80 2.93
CA ALA A 347 11.75 -25.78 1.91
C ALA A 347 10.59 -26.23 1.01
N ASP A 348 9.53 -25.41 0.94
CA ASP A 348 8.28 -25.76 0.27
C ASP A 348 7.88 -24.65 -0.72
N ALA A 349 7.30 -23.53 -0.28
CA ALA A 349 6.96 -22.45 -1.21
C ALA A 349 7.24 -21.04 -0.67
N VAL A 350 7.47 -20.10 -1.59
CA VAL A 350 7.67 -18.67 -1.34
C VAL A 350 6.68 -17.88 -2.16
N ARG A 351 6.07 -16.85 -1.56
CA ARG A 351 5.28 -15.84 -2.24
C ARG A 351 5.90 -14.47 -2.05
N ILE A 352 6.09 -13.76 -3.16
CA ILE A 352 6.63 -12.40 -3.19
C ILE A 352 5.52 -11.48 -3.68
N THR A 353 5.15 -10.49 -2.88
CA THR A 353 4.07 -9.54 -3.21
C THR A 353 4.61 -8.12 -3.16
N ARG A 354 4.39 -7.34 -4.22
CA ARG A 354 4.76 -5.92 -4.25
C ARG A 354 3.88 -5.15 -3.25
N VAL A 355 4.52 -4.30 -2.45
CA VAL A 355 3.88 -3.43 -1.45
C VAL A 355 3.77 -2.02 -1.98
#